data_AF-A0A413V790-F1
#
_entry.id   AF-A0A413V790-F1
#
_cell.length_a   1.000
_cell.length_b   1.000
_cell.length_c   1.000
_cell.angle_alpha   90.00
_cell.angle_beta   90.00
_cell.angle_gamma   90.00
#
_symmetry.space_group_name_H-M   'P 1'
#
loop_
_entity.id
_entity.type
_entity.pdbx_description
1 polymer ?
#
loop_
_entity_poly.entity_id
_entity_poly.type
_entity_poly.pdbx_seq_one_letter_code
_entity_poly.pdbx_strand_id
1 'polypeptide(L)'
;MEIKDKYIKKYWYNMVLDQLIDEYESSGYVIDKECRLSENSKYYCADLVVKKDGKKTIIEILHDKSKMDQTIRLRKFAYDNGYDFKIVYANFKPLQQTIEFEDFPTLFVEYLNNDIPSELGEFASHVRVEDVVDVEYRSIDIQRNSVCLTGSCNVELETWTNDEDDTTYTYYVPCSFVCELSVENDLWTIQDESRLDIDTNQLDK
;
A
#
# COMPACT_ATOMS: atom_id res chain seq x y z
N MET A 1 -11.08 8.50 -10.71
CA MET A 1 -11.77 7.38 -10.05
C MET A 1 -10.73 6.29 -9.85
N GLU A 2 -10.46 5.91 -8.60
CA GLU A 2 -9.51 4.85 -8.28
C GLU A 2 -10.27 3.56 -7.90
N ILE A 3 -9.80 2.42 -8.40
CA ILE A 3 -10.42 1.12 -8.10
C ILE A 3 -9.82 0.61 -6.79
N LYS A 4 -10.65 0.44 -5.75
CA LYS A 4 -10.18 -0.08 -4.45
C LYS A 4 -9.60 -1.49 -4.61
N ASP A 5 -8.48 -1.75 -3.92
CA ASP A 5 -7.79 -3.06 -3.91
C ASP A 5 -8.70 -4.26 -3.66
N LYS A 6 -9.72 -4.12 -2.81
CA LYS A 6 -10.69 -5.20 -2.56
C LYS A 6 -11.40 -5.70 -3.83
N TYR A 7 -11.64 -4.80 -4.79
CA TYR A 7 -12.24 -5.15 -6.07
C TYR A 7 -11.21 -5.75 -7.02
N ILE A 8 -9.99 -5.21 -7.05
CA ILE A 8 -8.90 -5.77 -7.87
C ILE A 8 -8.56 -7.19 -7.41
N LYS A 9 -8.40 -7.40 -6.10
CA LYS A 9 -8.13 -8.70 -5.49
C LYS A 9 -9.18 -9.76 -5.86
N LYS A 10 -10.45 -9.37 -5.99
CA LYS A 10 -11.54 -10.27 -6.42
C LYS A 10 -11.33 -10.79 -7.85
N TYR A 11 -10.77 -9.97 -8.74
CA TYR A 11 -10.53 -10.32 -10.14
C TYR A 11 -9.08 -10.70 -10.44
N TRP A 12 -8.19 -10.63 -9.45
CA TRP A 12 -6.74 -10.83 -9.62
C TRP A 12 -6.40 -12.16 -10.28
N TYR A 13 -7.06 -13.25 -9.86
CA TYR A 13 -6.88 -14.57 -10.49
C TYR A 13 -7.17 -14.54 -11.99
N ASN A 14 -8.29 -13.93 -12.40
CA ASN A 14 -8.65 -13.83 -13.81
C ASN A 14 -7.68 -12.94 -14.58
N MET A 15 -7.21 -11.84 -13.97
CA MET A 15 -6.22 -10.97 -14.59
C MET A 15 -4.89 -11.71 -14.86
N VAL A 16 -4.43 -12.52 -13.91
CA VAL A 16 -3.22 -13.36 -14.09
C VAL A 16 -3.46 -14.43 -15.16
N LEU A 17 -4.64 -15.07 -15.16
CA LEU A 17 -5.01 -16.06 -16.16
C LEU A 17 -5.00 -15.46 -17.58
N ASP A 18 -5.67 -14.32 -17.76
CA ASP A 18 -5.76 -13.62 -19.05
C ASP A 18 -4.38 -13.16 -19.52
N GLN A 19 -3.54 -12.62 -18.64
CA GLN A 19 -2.17 -12.25 -18.98
C GLN A 19 -1.35 -13.46 -19.47
N LEU A 20 -1.43 -14.61 -18.79
CA LEU A 20 -0.73 -15.82 -19.21
C LEU A 20 -1.23 -16.31 -20.58
N ILE A 21 -2.53 -16.23 -20.83
CA ILE A 21 -3.12 -16.59 -22.13
C ILE A 21 -2.51 -15.72 -23.23
N ASP A 22 -2.53 -14.40 -23.05
CA ASP A 22 -2.00 -13.45 -24.03
C ASP A 22 -0.51 -13.70 -24.32
N GLU A 23 0.30 -13.92 -23.28
CA GLU A 23 1.74 -14.22 -23.41
C GLU A 23 2.00 -15.50 -24.22
N TYR A 24 1.26 -16.58 -23.94
CA TYR A 24 1.43 -17.85 -24.62
C TYR A 24 0.85 -17.84 -26.05
N GLU A 25 -0.29 -17.19 -26.28
CA GLU A 25 -0.87 -17.00 -27.61
C GLU A 25 0.05 -16.17 -28.50
N SER A 26 0.59 -15.06 -27.99
CA SER A 26 1.57 -14.22 -28.71
C SER A 26 2.84 -15.00 -29.07
N SER A 27 3.18 -16.01 -28.27
CA SER A 27 4.30 -16.93 -28.49
C SER A 27 3.96 -18.10 -29.41
N GLY A 28 2.74 -18.17 -29.96
CA GLY A 28 2.28 -19.17 -30.90
C GLY A 28 1.89 -20.52 -30.28
N TYR A 29 1.52 -20.55 -29.00
CA TYR A 29 0.95 -21.74 -28.37
C TYR A 29 -0.55 -21.83 -28.63
N VAL A 30 -1.06 -23.07 -28.71
CA VAL A 30 -2.50 -23.37 -28.64
C VAL A 30 -2.86 -23.58 -27.18
N ILE A 31 -3.93 -22.95 -26.70
CA ILE A 31 -4.32 -22.94 -25.29
C ILE A 31 -5.69 -23.59 -25.10
N ASP A 32 -5.76 -24.53 -24.15
CA ASP A 32 -7.01 -25.08 -23.63
C ASP A 32 -7.23 -24.59 -22.18
N LYS A 33 -8.29 -23.80 -21.95
CA LYS A 33 -8.68 -23.30 -20.63
C LYS A 33 -9.50 -24.35 -19.87
N GLU A 34 -9.35 -24.41 -18.55
CA GLU A 34 -10.13 -25.31 -17.66
C GLU A 34 -10.17 -26.76 -18.16
N CYS A 35 -9.01 -27.24 -18.64
CA CYS A 35 -8.93 -28.50 -19.36
C CYS A 35 -9.19 -29.68 -18.40
N ARG A 36 -10.21 -30.48 -18.73
CA ARG A 36 -10.50 -31.73 -18.03
C ARG A 36 -9.61 -32.84 -18.57
N LEU A 37 -8.70 -33.31 -17.74
CA LEU A 37 -7.75 -34.37 -18.01
C LEU A 37 -8.22 -35.63 -17.28
N SER A 38 -8.15 -36.80 -17.93
CA SER A 38 -8.62 -38.05 -17.33
C SER A 38 -7.64 -39.21 -17.52
N GLU A 39 -7.45 -39.99 -16.46
CA GLU A 39 -6.67 -41.22 -16.49
C GLU A 39 -7.25 -42.23 -15.49
N ASN A 40 -7.42 -43.49 -15.91
CA ASN A 40 -7.88 -44.59 -15.04
C ASN A 40 -9.13 -44.23 -14.20
N SER A 41 -10.12 -43.62 -14.84
CA SER A 41 -11.39 -43.15 -14.23
C SER A 41 -11.26 -42.02 -13.20
N LYS A 42 -10.10 -41.37 -13.09
CA LYS A 42 -9.89 -40.14 -12.31
C LYS A 42 -9.92 -38.93 -13.24
N TYR A 43 -10.44 -37.82 -12.73
CA TYR A 43 -10.50 -36.55 -13.44
C TYR A 43 -9.67 -35.49 -12.71
N TYR A 44 -8.98 -34.70 -13.50
CA TYR A 44 -8.18 -33.55 -13.07
C TYR A 44 -8.63 -32.33 -13.88
N CYS A 45 -8.68 -31.17 -13.24
CA CYS A 45 -8.97 -29.91 -13.92
C CYS A 45 -7.72 -29.04 -13.80
N ALA A 46 -7.08 -28.79 -14.93
CA ALA A 46 -5.97 -27.84 -15.01
C ALA A 46 -6.51 -26.45 -15.35
N ASP A 47 -5.91 -25.40 -14.79
CA ASP A 47 -6.28 -24.03 -15.15
C ASP A 47 -5.98 -23.77 -16.64
N LEU A 48 -4.78 -24.14 -17.13
CA LEU A 48 -4.40 -24.08 -18.54
C LEU A 48 -3.61 -25.31 -19.00
N VAL A 49 -3.83 -25.70 -20.26
CA VAL A 49 -2.94 -26.61 -21.00
C VAL A 49 -2.49 -25.91 -22.27
N VAL A 50 -1.18 -25.71 -22.42
CA VAL A 50 -0.59 -25.05 -23.58
C VAL A 50 0.18 -26.05 -24.42
N LYS A 51 0.09 -25.92 -25.75
CA LYS A 51 0.67 -26.87 -26.71
C LYS A 51 1.41 -26.14 -27.83
N LYS A 52 2.65 -26.55 -28.11
CA LYS A 52 3.45 -26.03 -29.22
C LYS A 52 4.52 -27.05 -29.62
N ASP A 53 4.70 -27.27 -30.93
CA ASP A 53 5.74 -28.14 -31.50
C ASP A 53 5.79 -29.54 -30.85
N GLY A 54 4.62 -30.13 -30.58
CA GLY A 54 4.48 -31.44 -29.94
C GLY A 54 4.70 -31.45 -28.42
N LYS A 55 5.18 -30.35 -27.83
CA LYS A 55 5.28 -30.19 -26.37
C LYS A 55 3.94 -29.78 -25.78
N LYS A 56 3.63 -30.33 -24.61
CA LYS A 56 2.42 -30.01 -23.84
C LYS A 56 2.84 -29.60 -22.43
N THR A 57 2.35 -28.47 -21.97
CA THR A 57 2.63 -27.97 -20.63
C THR A 57 1.31 -27.71 -19.92
N ILE A 58 1.17 -28.26 -18.71
CA ILE A 58 0.09 -27.92 -17.78
C ILE A 58 0.56 -26.74 -16.93
N ILE A 59 -0.26 -25.70 -16.82
CA ILE A 59 0.00 -24.53 -15.99
C ILE A 59 -1.13 -24.44 -14.96
N GLU A 60 -0.75 -24.46 -13.68
CA GLU A 60 -1.67 -24.28 -12.56
C GLU A 60 -1.39 -22.95 -11.86
N ILE A 61 -2.44 -22.18 -11.59
CA ILE A 61 -2.34 -20.87 -10.93
C ILE A 61 -2.74 -21.03 -9.46
N LEU A 62 -1.75 -20.91 -8.58
CA LEU A 62 -1.95 -20.98 -7.14
C LEU A 62 -2.25 -19.60 -6.57
N HIS A 63 -3.48 -19.41 -6.09
CA HIS A 63 -3.93 -18.20 -5.38
C HIS A 63 -4.41 -18.47 -3.95
N ASP A 64 -4.62 -19.75 -3.60
CA ASP A 64 -5.01 -20.22 -2.28
C ASP A 64 -4.30 -21.55 -1.97
N LYS A 65 -3.87 -21.73 -0.71
CA LYS A 65 -3.27 -22.97 -0.20
C LYS A 65 -4.23 -24.16 -0.27
N SER A 66 -5.54 -23.92 -0.29
CA SER A 66 -6.56 -24.99 -0.41
C SER A 66 -6.42 -25.83 -1.69
N LYS A 67 -5.84 -25.26 -2.77
CA LYS A 67 -5.61 -25.98 -4.04
C LYS A 67 -4.37 -26.88 -4.04
N MET A 68 -3.51 -26.81 -3.02
CA MET A 68 -2.19 -27.47 -3.04
C MET A 68 -2.25 -28.98 -3.29
N ASP A 69 -3.19 -29.69 -2.64
CA ASP A 69 -3.35 -31.14 -2.81
C ASP A 69 -3.76 -31.51 -4.24
N GLN A 70 -4.63 -30.71 -4.87
CA GLN A 70 -5.00 -30.87 -6.27
C GLN A 70 -3.79 -30.62 -7.18
N THR A 71 -3.04 -29.55 -6.94
CA THR A 71 -1.82 -29.21 -7.69
C THR A 71 -0.79 -30.34 -7.63
N ILE A 72 -0.58 -30.95 -6.46
CA ILE A 72 0.34 -32.09 -6.30
C ILE A 72 -0.11 -33.29 -7.15
N ARG A 73 -1.42 -33.58 -7.16
CA ARG A 73 -1.97 -34.68 -7.97
C ARG A 73 -1.86 -34.40 -9.47
N LEU A 74 -2.11 -33.16 -9.89
CA LEU A 74 -1.94 -32.71 -11.28
C LEU A 74 -0.48 -32.77 -11.73
N ARG A 75 0.46 -32.38 -10.87
CA ARG A 75 1.89 -32.53 -11.15
C ARG A 75 2.28 -33.98 -11.38
N LYS A 76 1.76 -34.90 -10.56
CA LYS A 76 1.99 -36.34 -10.76
C LYS A 76 1.39 -36.82 -12.08
N PHE A 77 0.14 -36.47 -12.37
CA PHE A 77 -0.51 -36.76 -13.64
C PHE A 77 0.32 -36.25 -14.83
N ALA A 78 0.81 -35.02 -14.76
CA ALA A 78 1.63 -34.41 -15.79
C ALA A 78 2.87 -35.24 -16.09
N TYR A 79 3.60 -35.63 -15.03
CA TYR A 79 4.79 -36.46 -15.13
C TYR A 79 4.49 -37.83 -15.75
N ASP A 80 3.47 -38.52 -15.24
CA ASP A 80 3.09 -39.87 -15.70
C ASP A 80 2.63 -39.87 -17.18
N ASN A 81 2.11 -38.75 -17.68
CA ASN A 81 1.58 -38.60 -19.04
C ASN A 81 2.47 -37.78 -19.98
N GLY A 82 3.72 -37.45 -19.58
CA GLY A 82 4.70 -36.77 -20.43
C GLY A 82 4.39 -35.30 -20.72
N TYR A 83 3.69 -34.61 -19.82
CA TYR A 83 3.52 -33.16 -19.84
C TYR A 83 4.60 -32.47 -19.02
N ASP A 84 5.04 -31.30 -19.49
CA ASP A 84 5.70 -30.34 -18.61
C ASP A 84 4.69 -29.77 -17.60
N PHE A 85 5.14 -29.40 -16.41
CA PHE A 85 4.29 -28.83 -15.37
C PHE A 85 4.86 -27.53 -14.83
N LYS A 86 4.05 -26.47 -14.81
CA LYS A 86 4.40 -25.16 -14.26
C LYS A 86 3.37 -24.72 -13.23
N ILE A 87 3.86 -24.10 -12.15
CA ILE A 87 3.03 -23.42 -11.15
C ILE A 87 3.28 -21.92 -11.30
N VAL A 88 2.21 -21.14 -11.38
CA VAL A 88 2.26 -19.67 -11.32
C VAL A 88 1.60 -19.22 -10.02
N TYR A 89 2.29 -18.39 -9.24
CA TYR A 89 1.73 -17.84 -8.01
C TYR A 89 1.02 -16.52 -8.30
N ALA A 90 -0.31 -16.50 -8.14
CA ALA A 90 -1.12 -15.29 -8.27
C ALA A 90 -1.23 -14.57 -6.92
N ASN A 91 -0.08 -14.14 -6.38
CA ASN A 91 -0.05 -13.37 -5.14
C ASN A 91 -0.45 -11.91 -5.44
N PHE A 92 -1.59 -11.46 -4.91
CA PHE A 92 -1.99 -10.07 -5.02
C PHE A 92 -1.02 -9.18 -4.23
N LYS A 93 -0.45 -8.17 -4.90
CA LYS A 93 0.28 -7.08 -4.27
C LYS A 93 -0.58 -5.81 -4.40
N PRO A 94 -0.83 -5.08 -3.30
CA PRO A 94 -1.46 -3.77 -3.35
C PRO A 94 -0.81 -2.88 -4.42
N LEU A 95 -1.63 -2.17 -5.19
CA LEU A 95 -1.12 -1.26 -6.22
C LEU A 95 -0.51 -0.01 -5.58
N GLN A 96 -1.02 0.38 -4.41
CA GLN A 96 -0.45 1.46 -3.62
C GLN A 96 0.70 0.91 -2.75
N GLN A 97 1.87 1.54 -2.86
CA GLN A 97 2.92 1.33 -1.89
C GLN A 97 2.52 2.09 -0.62
N THR A 98 2.43 1.38 0.51
CA THR A 98 2.44 2.05 1.81
C THR A 98 3.84 2.59 1.99
N ILE A 99 3.97 3.92 2.03
CA ILE A 99 5.24 4.57 2.32
C ILE A 99 5.09 5.16 3.72
N GLU A 100 5.99 4.77 4.63
CA GLU A 100 6.09 5.32 5.97
C GLU A 100 7.41 6.10 6.05
N PHE A 101 7.33 7.33 6.53
CA PHE A 101 8.50 8.14 6.87
C PHE A 101 8.55 8.25 8.39
N GLU A 102 9.32 7.36 9.03
CA GLU A 102 9.30 7.17 10.49
C GLU A 102 9.63 8.45 11.27
N ASP A 103 10.55 9.28 10.76
CA ASP A 103 11.01 10.48 11.46
C ASP A 103 10.07 11.70 11.29
N PHE A 104 9.07 11.63 10.40
CA PHE A 104 8.25 12.79 10.04
C PHE A 104 7.44 13.33 11.21
N PRO A 105 6.76 12.51 12.05
CA PRO A 105 6.05 13.03 13.22
C PRO A 105 6.94 13.89 14.12
N THR A 106 8.14 13.39 14.44
CA THR A 106 9.10 14.12 15.29
C THR A 106 9.57 15.41 14.63
N LEU A 107 9.96 15.36 13.35
CA LEU A 107 10.35 16.55 12.59
C LEU A 107 9.23 17.59 12.53
N PHE A 108 7.99 17.12 12.42
CA PHE A 108 6.83 17.99 12.29
C PHE A 108 6.44 18.65 13.61
N VAL A 109 6.57 17.94 14.74
CA VAL A 109 6.45 18.52 16.09
C VAL A 109 7.50 19.61 16.31
N GLU A 110 8.76 19.36 15.94
CA GLU A 110 9.83 20.36 16.05
C GLU A 110 9.55 21.58 15.17
N TYR A 111 9.13 21.37 13.93
CA TYR A 111 8.75 22.45 13.01
C TYR A 111 7.62 23.31 13.57
N LEU A 112 6.52 22.70 14.04
CA LEU A 112 5.37 23.43 14.57
C LEU A 112 5.68 24.18 15.88
N ASN A 113 6.56 23.66 16.72
CA ASN A 113 6.95 24.34 17.96
C ASN A 113 7.98 25.47 17.73
N ASN A 114 8.74 25.43 16.64
CA ASN A 114 9.68 26.50 16.28
C ASN A 114 8.94 27.76 15.80
N ASP A 115 7.82 27.60 15.10
CA ASP A 115 6.93 28.68 14.69
C ASP A 115 5.48 28.23 14.81
N ILE A 116 4.89 28.47 15.98
CA ILE A 116 3.51 28.04 16.27
C ILE A 116 2.55 28.76 15.31
N PRO A 117 1.78 28.01 14.50
CA PRO A 117 0.78 28.61 13.61
C PRO A 117 -0.15 29.54 14.36
N SER A 118 -0.41 30.73 13.81
CA SER A 118 -1.23 31.77 14.43
C SER A 118 -2.61 31.28 14.84
N GLU A 119 -3.20 30.38 14.06
CA GLU A 119 -4.50 29.76 14.29
C GLU A 119 -4.55 28.95 15.58
N LEU A 120 -3.41 28.43 16.03
CA LEU A 120 -3.27 27.76 17.32
C LEU A 120 -3.03 28.76 18.45
N GLY A 121 -2.21 29.79 18.20
CA GLY A 121 -1.88 30.83 19.19
C GLY A 121 -3.06 31.69 19.64
N GLU A 122 -4.15 31.74 18.86
CA GLU A 122 -5.39 32.44 19.26
C GLU A 122 -6.19 31.71 20.35
N PHE A 123 -5.94 30.41 20.55
CA PHE A 123 -6.77 29.56 21.41
C PHE A 123 -6.42 29.62 22.90
N ALA A 124 -5.14 29.83 23.24
CA ALA A 124 -4.69 29.90 24.63
C ALA A 124 -3.49 30.86 24.79
N SER A 125 -3.26 31.33 26.02
CA SER A 125 -2.08 32.14 26.36
C SER A 125 -0.78 31.43 26.00
N HIS A 126 -0.79 30.10 26.13
CA HIS A 126 0.32 29.24 25.76
C HIS A 126 -0.20 27.96 25.12
N VAL A 127 0.48 27.55 24.04
CA VAL A 127 0.20 26.34 23.28
C VAL A 127 1.52 25.64 23.00
N ARG A 128 1.50 24.31 23.05
CA ARG A 128 2.62 23.46 22.65
C ARG A 128 2.08 22.27 21.87
N VAL A 129 2.77 21.89 20.81
CA VAL A 129 2.52 20.63 20.12
C VAL A 129 3.30 19.53 20.84
N GLU A 130 2.59 18.53 21.37
CA GLU A 130 3.22 17.39 22.06
C GLU A 130 3.51 16.24 21.09
N ASP A 131 2.57 15.95 20.18
CA ASP A 131 2.69 14.82 19.26
C ASP A 131 1.96 15.06 17.93
N VAL A 132 2.33 14.25 16.92
CA VAL A 132 1.66 14.15 15.63
C VAL A 132 1.30 12.68 15.41
N VAL A 133 0.02 12.37 15.43
CA VAL A 133 -0.50 11.01 15.36
C VAL A 133 -1.37 10.80 14.11
N ASP A 134 -1.66 9.54 13.79
CA ASP A 134 -2.51 9.14 12.67
C ASP A 134 -2.08 9.74 11.32
N VAL A 135 -0.77 9.75 11.05
CA VAL A 135 -0.24 10.30 9.80
C VAL A 135 -0.63 9.40 8.61
N GLU A 136 -1.39 9.98 7.68
CA GLU A 136 -1.76 9.37 6.42
C GLU A 136 -1.11 10.11 5.25
N TYR A 137 -0.15 9.47 4.59
CA TYR A 137 0.47 10.01 3.38
C TYR A 137 -0.42 9.79 2.15
N ARG A 138 -0.76 10.88 1.47
CA ARG A 138 -1.43 10.86 0.16
C ARG A 138 -0.44 10.72 -0.98
N SER A 139 0.71 11.39 -0.90
CA SER A 139 1.79 11.29 -1.89
C SER A 139 3.14 11.63 -1.30
N ILE A 140 4.17 11.00 -1.85
CA ILE A 140 5.57 11.27 -1.57
C ILE A 140 6.30 11.40 -2.90
N ASP A 141 6.88 12.58 -3.16
CA ASP A 141 7.72 12.83 -4.33
C ASP A 141 9.17 12.96 -3.88
N ILE A 142 10.02 12.03 -4.33
CA ILE A 142 11.44 11.99 -3.97
C ILE A 142 12.23 12.58 -5.13
N GLN A 143 12.85 13.72 -4.86
CA GLN A 143 13.81 14.35 -5.75
C GLN A 143 15.23 14.13 -5.25
N ARG A 144 16.22 14.63 -5.99
CA ARG A 144 17.63 14.31 -5.73
C ARG A 144 18.10 14.70 -4.32
N ASN A 145 17.61 15.84 -3.81
CA ASN A 145 18.01 16.41 -2.51
C ASN A 145 16.80 16.83 -1.66
N SER A 146 15.57 16.55 -2.10
CA SER A 146 14.36 16.93 -1.37
C SER A 146 13.29 15.85 -1.47
N VAL A 147 12.39 15.83 -0.49
CA VAL A 147 11.22 14.95 -0.45
C VAL A 147 10.00 15.81 -0.18
N CYS A 148 9.02 15.77 -1.07
CA CYS A 148 7.75 16.45 -0.87
C CYS A 148 6.71 15.45 -0.34
N LEU A 149 6.19 15.70 0.85
CA LEU A 149 5.17 14.91 1.52
C LEU A 149 3.84 15.65 1.44
N THR A 150 2.78 14.95 1.04
CA THR A 150 1.41 15.46 1.13
C THR A 150 0.57 14.46 1.89
N GLY A 151 -0.20 14.93 2.87
CA GLY A 151 -0.97 14.03 3.72
C GLY A 151 -1.88 14.76 4.70
N SER A 152 -2.33 13.99 5.68
CA SER A 152 -3.10 14.47 6.82
C SER A 152 -2.67 13.76 8.10
N CYS A 153 -2.87 14.39 9.23
CA CYS A 153 -2.58 13.85 10.56
C CYS A 153 -3.49 14.49 11.61
N ASN A 154 -3.42 14.00 12.84
CA ASN A 154 -3.94 14.70 14.02
C ASN A 154 -2.76 15.28 14.80
N VAL A 155 -2.85 16.55 15.18
CA VAL A 155 -1.87 17.23 16.01
C VAL A 155 -2.38 17.23 17.45
N GLU A 156 -1.58 16.69 18.37
CA GLU A 156 -1.85 16.74 19.81
C GLU A 156 -1.31 18.04 20.39
N LEU A 157 -2.20 18.84 20.97
CA LEU A 157 -1.91 20.13 21.55
C LEU A 157 -2.04 20.06 23.06
N GLU A 158 -1.06 20.62 23.78
CA GLU A 158 -1.18 20.96 25.18
C GLU A 158 -1.34 22.48 25.31
N THR A 159 -2.28 22.92 26.16
CA THR A 159 -2.58 24.34 26.36
C THR A 159 -2.73 24.67 27.85
N TRP A 160 -2.34 25.89 28.23
CA TRP A 160 -2.50 26.41 29.59
C TRP A 160 -2.67 27.93 29.60
N THR A 161 -3.44 28.42 30.58
CA THR A 161 -3.90 29.82 30.61
C THR A 161 -2.99 30.73 31.43
N ASN A 162 -2.39 30.21 32.51
CA ASN A 162 -1.54 30.95 33.46
C ASN A 162 -0.34 30.09 33.89
N ASP A 163 0.82 30.70 34.12
CA ASP A 163 2.02 29.99 34.61
C ASP A 163 1.91 29.49 36.06
N GLU A 164 0.85 29.88 36.78
CA GLU A 164 0.61 29.54 38.19
C GLU A 164 -0.42 28.42 38.40
N ASP A 165 -1.23 28.09 37.40
CA ASP A 165 -2.22 27.02 37.47
C ASP A 165 -1.72 25.78 36.72
N ASP A 166 -1.53 24.67 37.43
CA ASP A 166 -1.13 23.33 36.92
C ASP A 166 -2.18 22.66 36.00
N THR A 167 -3.16 23.43 35.49
CA THR A 167 -4.23 22.86 34.66
C THR A 167 -3.83 22.92 33.20
N THR A 168 -3.40 21.78 32.66
CA THR A 168 -3.19 21.59 31.23
C THR A 168 -4.42 20.95 30.59
N TYR A 169 -4.70 21.37 29.35
CA TYR A 169 -5.74 20.78 28.52
C TYR A 169 -5.13 20.20 27.25
N THR A 170 -5.51 18.96 26.94
CA THR A 170 -5.06 18.24 25.74
C THR A 170 -6.15 18.25 24.68
N TYR A 171 -5.78 18.59 23.45
CA TYR A 171 -6.66 18.61 22.28
C TYR A 171 -6.04 17.86 21.11
N TYR A 172 -6.89 17.32 20.24
CA TYR A 172 -6.48 16.73 18.97
C TYR A 172 -7.13 17.52 17.84
N VAL A 173 -6.31 18.12 16.98
CA VAL A 173 -6.79 18.88 15.83
C VAL A 173 -6.40 18.21 14.52
N PRO A 174 -7.34 18.00 13.59
CA PRO A 174 -7.02 17.54 12.25
C PRO A 174 -6.13 18.55 11.53
N CYS A 175 -5.09 18.07 10.86
CA CYS A 175 -4.18 18.87 10.06
C CYS A 175 -3.99 18.22 8.69
N SER A 176 -4.10 19.01 7.63
CA SER A 176 -3.62 18.64 6.30
C SER A 176 -2.31 19.37 6.01
N PHE A 177 -1.35 18.67 5.39
CA PHE A 177 -0.02 19.20 5.15
C PHE A 177 0.48 18.96 3.72
N VAL A 178 1.27 19.92 3.25
CA VAL A 178 2.20 19.77 2.13
C VAL A 178 3.55 20.25 2.64
N CYS A 179 4.44 19.32 2.95
CA CYS A 179 5.75 19.60 3.52
C CYS A 179 6.86 19.29 2.51
N GLU A 180 7.78 20.22 2.33
CA GLU A 180 9.04 19.94 1.63
C GLU A 180 10.13 19.67 2.66
N LEU A 181 10.77 18.51 2.54
CA LEU A 181 11.91 18.10 3.35
C LEU A 181 13.18 18.27 2.54
N SER A 182 14.23 18.81 3.14
CA SER A 182 15.59 18.79 2.59
C SER A 182 16.55 18.07 3.51
N VAL A 183 17.64 17.53 2.95
CA VAL A 183 18.74 16.95 3.74
C VAL A 183 19.93 17.90 3.72
N GLU A 184 20.35 18.34 4.90
CA GLU A 184 21.61 19.02 5.10
C GLU A 184 22.41 18.31 6.20
N ASN A 185 23.65 17.93 5.91
CA ASN A 185 24.54 17.23 6.87
C ASN A 185 23.91 15.96 7.50
N ASP A 186 23.23 15.16 6.68
CA ASP A 186 22.51 13.95 7.11
C ASP A 186 21.33 14.19 8.09
N LEU A 187 20.86 15.44 8.19
CA LEU A 187 19.68 15.82 8.97
C LEU A 187 18.57 16.29 8.05
N TRP A 188 17.37 15.73 8.24
CA TRP A 188 16.16 16.16 7.56
C TRP A 188 15.61 17.43 8.21
N THR A 189 15.18 18.39 7.39
CA THR A 189 14.51 19.61 7.86
C THR A 189 13.30 19.92 7.01
N ILE A 190 12.20 20.29 7.66
CA ILE A 190 11.01 20.83 6.97
C ILE A 190 11.32 22.27 6.56
N GLN A 191 11.06 22.59 5.29
CA GLN A 191 11.27 23.92 4.73
C GLN A 191 10.08 24.84 5.05
N ASP A 192 10.34 26.13 5.31
CA ASP A 192 9.33 27.13 5.69
C ASP A 192 8.23 27.36 4.63
N GLU A 193 8.46 26.97 3.37
CA GLU A 193 7.46 27.07 2.29
C GLU A 193 6.33 26.02 2.41
N SER A 194 6.41 25.16 3.42
CA SER A 194 5.42 24.12 3.72
C SER A 194 4.05 24.74 4.02
N ARG A 195 2.99 24.10 3.53
CA ARG A 195 1.62 24.58 3.67
C ARG A 195 0.84 23.70 4.62
N LEU A 196 0.25 24.33 5.61
CA LEU A 196 -0.53 23.69 6.65
C LEU A 196 -1.96 24.21 6.62
N ASP A 197 -2.90 23.31 6.89
CA ASP A 197 -4.31 23.63 7.10
C ASP A 197 -4.78 22.88 8.35
N ILE A 198 -4.87 23.61 9.46
CA ILE A 198 -5.21 23.07 10.77
C ILE A 198 -6.67 23.43 11.08
N ASP A 199 -7.51 22.41 11.25
CA ASP A 199 -8.92 22.60 11.57
C ASP A 199 -9.13 22.85 13.06
N THR A 200 -9.14 24.13 13.44
CA THR A 200 -9.38 24.58 14.82
C THR A 200 -10.86 24.81 15.15
N ASN A 201 -11.78 24.58 14.21
CA ASN A 201 -13.23 24.84 14.44
C ASN A 201 -13.81 23.99 15.59
N GLN A 202 -13.15 22.89 15.95
CA GLN A 202 -13.57 22.03 17.06
C GLN A 202 -13.18 22.58 18.44
N LEU A 203 -12.30 23.59 18.47
CA LEU A 203 -11.79 24.22 19.69
C LEU A 203 -12.69 25.37 20.18
N ASP A 204 -13.48 26.00 19.29
CA ASP A 204 -14.44 27.05 19.64
C ASP A 204 -15.67 26.47 20.38
N LYS A 205 -15.60 26.35 21.71
CA LYS A 205 -16.77 26.08 22.59
C LYS A 205 -16.76 26.89 23.88
#